data_AF-A0A7X7YGN9-F1
#
_entry.id   AF-A0A7X7YGN9-F1
#
_cell.length_a   1.000
_cell.length_b   1.000
_cell.length_c   1.000
_cell.angle_alpha   90.00
_cell.angle_beta   90.00
_cell.angle_gamma   90.00
#
_symmetry.space_group_name_H-M   'P 1'
#
loop_
_entity.id
_entity.type
_entity.pdbx_description
1 polymer ?
#
loop_
_entity_poly.entity_id
_entity_poly.type
_entity_poly.pdbx_seq_one_letter_code
_entity_poly.pdbx_strand_id
1 'polypeptide(L)'
;MLVAPTLETRDEALGHIELMVSVTAQVLGEDQGLTFCEALRLVDAARKAVLRHFPEHSEVFDLVVRPRLDAIIERRFGLPPPQGPS
;
A
#
# COMPACT_ATOMS: atom_id res chain seq x y z
N MET A 1 13.60 -17.68 20.48
CA MET A 1 14.29 -16.41 20.78
C MET A 1 14.01 -15.48 19.62
N LEU A 2 13.04 -14.56 19.77
CA LEU A 2 12.75 -13.54 18.75
C LEU A 2 13.79 -12.43 18.95
N VAL A 3 14.72 -12.30 18.02
CA VAL A 3 15.62 -11.12 17.98
C VAL A 3 14.77 -9.98 17.44
N ALA A 4 14.44 -9.01 18.29
CA ALA A 4 13.79 -7.79 17.82
C ALA A 4 14.73 -7.12 16.79
N PRO A 5 14.22 -6.66 15.64
CA PRO A 5 15.07 -6.00 14.65
C PRO A 5 15.75 -4.79 15.28
N THR A 6 17.03 -4.59 14.97
CA THR A 6 17.76 -3.37 15.34
C THR A 6 17.14 -2.18 14.62
N LEU A 7 17.31 -0.97 15.17
CA LEU A 7 16.75 0.26 14.58
C LEU A 7 17.25 0.50 13.15
N GLU A 8 18.51 0.17 12.85
CA GLU A 8 19.08 0.29 11.50
C GLU A 8 18.35 -0.59 10.48
N THR A 9 18.03 -1.85 10.84
CA THR A 9 17.22 -2.74 9.98
C THR A 9 15.79 -2.24 9.83
N ARG A 10 15.26 -1.54 10.84
CA ARG A 10 13.91 -0.97 10.81
C ARG A 10 13.84 0.24 9.88
N ASP A 11 14.83 1.12 9.90
CA ASP A 11 14.95 2.25 8.97
C ASP A 11 15.15 1.78 7.52
N GLU A 12 15.98 0.75 7.30
CA GLU A 12 16.13 0.15 5.97
C GLU A 12 14.82 -0.48 5.47
N ALA A 13 14.10 -1.19 6.35
CA ALA A 13 12.79 -1.74 6.03
C ALA A 13 11.77 -0.63 5.71
N LEU A 14 11.80 0.49 6.45
CA LEU A 14 10.92 1.62 6.20
C LEU A 14 11.20 2.23 4.81
N GLY A 15 12.46 2.50 4.48
CA GLY A 15 12.83 3.04 3.17
C GLY A 15 12.44 2.11 2.01
N HIS A 16 12.59 0.79 2.19
CA HIS A 16 12.14 -0.19 1.19
C HIS A 16 10.61 -0.18 1.03
N ILE A 17 9.86 -0.07 2.13
CA ILE A 17 8.39 0.05 2.08
C ILE A 17 7.97 1.34 1.38
N GLU A 18 8.59 2.48 1.70
CA GLU A 18 8.29 3.76 1.05
C GLU A 18 8.52 3.69 -0.47
N LEU A 19 9.64 3.11 -0.89
CA LEU A 19 9.93 2.87 -2.30
C LEU A 19 8.86 1.98 -2.94
N MET A 20 8.51 0.87 -2.31
CA MET A 20 7.51 -0.08 -2.82
C MET A 20 6.13 0.57 -2.97
N VAL A 21 5.70 1.36 -1.98
CA VAL A 21 4.43 2.11 -2.03
C VAL A 21 4.48 3.15 -3.13
N SER A 22 5.60 3.85 -3.31
CA SER A 22 5.77 4.83 -4.38
C SER A 22 5.68 4.19 -5.77
N VAL A 23 6.36 3.06 -5.98
CA VAL A 23 6.30 2.30 -7.24
C VAL A 23 4.87 1.78 -7.48
N THR A 24 4.22 1.24 -6.45
CA THR A 24 2.83 0.77 -6.54
C THR A 24 1.90 1.90 -6.98
N ALA A 25 2.02 3.08 -6.36
CA ALA A 25 1.23 4.25 -6.73
C ALA A 25 1.49 4.69 -8.19
N GLN A 26 2.74 4.62 -8.65
CA GLN A 26 3.09 4.94 -10.03
C GLN A 26 2.47 3.95 -11.03
N VAL A 27 2.61 2.64 -10.79
CA VAL A 27 2.00 1.60 -11.63
C VAL A 27 0.48 1.76 -11.70
N LEU A 28 -0.18 1.99 -10.56
CA LEU A 28 -1.62 2.24 -10.51
C LEU A 28 -2.04 3.47 -11.33
N GLY A 29 -1.20 4.51 -11.38
CA GLY A 29 -1.50 5.74 -12.13
C GLY A 29 -1.21 5.62 -13.62
N GLU A 30 -0.09 5.01 -13.99
CA GLU A 30 0.53 5.17 -15.31
C GLU A 30 0.34 3.97 -16.25
N ASP A 31 0.19 2.74 -15.72
CA ASP A 31 0.08 1.54 -16.57
C ASP A 31 -1.30 1.47 -17.24
N GLN A 32 -1.39 1.78 -18.53
CA GLN A 32 -2.63 1.75 -19.32
C GLN A 32 -3.22 0.35 -19.49
N GLY A 33 -2.43 -0.71 -19.38
CA GLY A 33 -2.88 -2.10 -19.49
C GLY A 33 -3.48 -2.64 -18.19
N LEU A 34 -3.29 -1.95 -17.07
CA LEU A 34 -3.70 -2.42 -15.75
C LEU A 34 -5.23 -2.45 -15.60
N THR A 35 -5.77 -3.64 -15.34
CA THR A 35 -7.19 -3.83 -15.05
C THR A 35 -7.52 -3.46 -13.60
N PHE A 36 -8.81 -3.22 -13.33
CA PHE A 36 -9.28 -2.93 -11.97
C PHE A 36 -8.95 -4.06 -10.97
N CYS A 37 -9.14 -5.33 -11.37
CA CYS A 37 -8.80 -6.47 -10.54
C CYS A 37 -7.31 -6.57 -10.24
N GLU A 38 -6.44 -6.24 -11.21
CA GLU A 38 -4.99 -6.23 -11.00
C GLU A 38 -4.56 -5.09 -10.09
N ALA A 39 -5.16 -3.91 -10.22
CA ALA A 39 -4.96 -2.79 -9.32
C ALA A 39 -5.27 -3.18 -7.86
N LEU A 40 -6.41 -3.82 -7.61
CA LEU A 40 -6.77 -4.29 -6.27
C LEU A 40 -5.78 -5.35 -5.73
N ARG A 41 -5.32 -6.27 -6.61
CA ARG A 41 -4.30 -7.27 -6.23
C ARG A 41 -2.96 -6.63 -5.90
N LEU A 42 -2.56 -5.56 -6.59
CA LEU A 42 -1.37 -4.79 -6.28
C LEU A 42 -1.45 -4.13 -4.90
N VAL A 43 -2.59 -3.55 -4.56
CA VAL A 43 -2.83 -2.97 -3.23
C VAL A 43 -2.75 -4.05 -2.14
N ASP A 44 -3.36 -5.21 -2.35
CA ASP A 44 -3.30 -6.33 -1.40
C ASP A 44 -1.87 -6.90 -1.28
N ALA A 45 -1.12 -6.97 -2.38
CA ALA A 45 0.29 -7.37 -2.37
C ALA A 45 1.16 -6.39 -1.58
N ALA A 46 0.96 -5.07 -1.78
CA ALA A 46 1.65 -4.04 -1.02
C ALA A 46 1.34 -4.15 0.48
N ARG A 47 0.06 -4.35 0.84
CA ARG A 47 -0.36 -4.56 2.23
C ARG A 47 0.35 -5.76 2.85
N LYS A 48 0.35 -6.91 2.18
CA LYS A 48 1.02 -8.13 2.65
C LYS A 48 2.53 -7.95 2.84
N ALA A 49 3.17 -7.19 1.95
CA ALA A 49 4.59 -6.88 2.06
C ALA A 49 4.89 -6.02 3.28
N VAL A 50 4.11 -4.95 3.51
CA VAL A 50 4.24 -4.10 4.70
C VAL A 50 4.07 -4.92 5.98
N LEU A 51 3.03 -5.73 6.06
CA LEU A 51 2.74 -6.57 7.23
C LEU A 51 3.78 -7.65 7.51
N ARG A 52 4.55 -8.08 6.50
CA ARG A 52 5.67 -9.00 6.71
C ARG A 52 6.81 -8.36 7.50
N HIS A 53 7.03 -7.07 7.31
CA HIS A 53 8.09 -6.31 8.00
C HIS A 53 7.60 -5.68 9.30
N PHE A 54 6.32 -5.26 9.34
CA PHE A 54 5.70 -4.53 10.45
C PHE A 54 4.31 -5.13 10.79
N PRO A 55 4.26 -6.37 11.30
CA PRO A 55 2.99 -7.06 11.55
C PRO A 55 2.10 -6.32 12.56
N GLU A 56 2.70 -5.61 13.51
CA GLU A 56 2.02 -4.80 14.51
C GLU A 56 1.42 -3.48 13.97
N HIS A 57 1.63 -3.13 12.69
CA HIS A 57 1.28 -1.83 12.12
C HIS A 57 0.28 -1.92 10.96
N SER A 58 -0.64 -2.89 10.99
CA SER A 58 -1.68 -3.01 9.95
C SER A 58 -2.54 -1.77 9.82
N GLU A 59 -2.91 -1.16 10.95
CA GLU A 59 -3.71 0.07 10.96
C GLU A 59 -2.98 1.24 10.29
N VAL A 60 -1.64 1.31 10.39
CA VAL A 60 -0.87 2.38 9.73
C VAL A 60 -0.99 2.28 8.22
N PHE A 61 -0.92 1.06 7.67
CA PHE A 61 -1.17 0.85 6.25
C PHE A 61 -2.58 1.31 5.86
N ASP A 62 -3.58 0.84 6.61
CA ASP A 62 -4.98 1.08 6.31
C ASP A 62 -5.37 2.58 6.48
N LEU A 63 -4.67 3.33 7.34
CA LEU A 63 -4.91 4.76 7.58
C LEU A 63 -4.10 5.71 6.69
N VAL A 64 -2.88 5.33 6.29
CA VAL A 64 -1.96 6.25 5.59
C VAL A 64 -1.76 5.85 4.13
N VAL A 65 -1.49 4.57 3.88
CA VAL A 65 -1.11 4.08 2.55
C VAL A 65 -2.35 3.76 1.73
N ARG A 66 -3.29 3.02 2.31
CA ARG A 66 -4.50 2.54 1.63
C ARG A 66 -5.33 3.68 1.02
N PRO A 67 -5.63 4.79 1.73
CA PRO A 67 -6.44 5.87 1.15
C PRO A 67 -5.78 6.52 -0.06
N ARG A 68 -4.43 6.62 -0.07
CA ARG A 68 -3.68 7.16 -1.21
C ARG A 68 -3.81 6.26 -2.44
N LEU A 69 -3.70 4.95 -2.27
CA LEU A 69 -3.80 4.00 -3.39
C LEU A 69 -5.24 3.91 -3.90
N ASP A 70 -6.22 3.86 -3.00
CA ASP A 70 -7.64 3.83 -3.34
C ASP A 70 -8.04 5.08 -4.13
N ALA A 71 -7.59 6.28 -3.73
CA ALA A 71 -7.86 7.51 -4.48
C ALA A 71 -7.27 7.52 -5.91
N ILE A 72 -6.19 6.76 -6.18
CA ILE A 72 -5.66 6.59 -7.54
C ILE A 72 -6.59 5.67 -8.33
N ILE A 73 -6.98 4.54 -7.74
CA ILE A 73 -7.89 3.55 -8.33
C ILE A 73 -9.23 4.20 -8.64
N GLU A 74 -9.83 4.91 -7.70
CA GLU A 74 -11.12 5.57 -7.86
C GLU A 74 -11.12 6.55 -9.04
N ARG A 75 -10.10 7.42 -9.10
CA ARG A 75 -9.95 8.36 -10.22
C ARG A 75 -9.73 7.65 -11.55
N ARG A 76 -8.93 6.59 -11.57
CA ARG A 76 -8.58 5.87 -12.79
C ARG A 76 -9.75 5.07 -13.36
N PHE A 77 -10.55 4.44 -12.49
CA PHE A 77 -11.64 3.56 -12.89
C PHE A 77 -13.03 4.20 -12.78
N GLY A 78 -13.09 5.50 -12.46
CA GLY A 78 -14.35 6.27 -12.41
C GLY A 78 -15.29 5.85 -11.29
N LEU A 79 -14.74 5.42 -10.15
CA LEU A 79 -15.54 5.01 -9.00
C LEU A 79 -15.98 6.24 -8.19
N PRO A 80 -17.21 6.24 -7.63
CA PRO A 80 -17.58 7.24 -6.65
C PRO A 80 -16.68 7.13 -5.41
N PRO A 81 -16.32 8.25 -4.76
CA PRO A 81 -15.53 8.19 -3.53
C PRO A 81 -16.26 7.35 -2.48
N PRO A 82 -15.53 6.66 -1.59
CA PRO A 82 -16.11 5.81 -0.57
C PRO A 82 -17.06 6.66 0.28
N GLN A 83 -18.34 6.28 0.27
CA GLN A 83 -19.34 6.95 1.08
C GLN A 83 -19.00 6.64 2.53
N GLY A 84 -18.61 7.67 3.30
CA GLY A 84 -18.30 7.56 4.72
C GLY A 84 -19.48 6.95 5.51
N PRO A 85 -19.25 6.39 6.71
CA PRO A 85 -20.27 5.64 7.42
C PRO A 85 -21.51 6.50 7.68
N SER A 86 -22.67 5.98 7.29
CA SER A 86 -24.00 6.47 7.68
C SER A 86 -24.28 6.19 9.15
#